data_AF-A0A453T552-F1
#
_entry.id   AF-A0A453T552-F1
#
_cell.length_a   1.000
_cell.length_b   1.000
_cell.length_c   1.000
_cell.angle_alpha   90.00
_cell.angle_beta   90.00
_cell.angle_gamma   90.00
#
_symmetry.space_group_name_H-M   'P 1'
#
loop_
_entity.id
_entity.type
_entity.pdbx_description
1 polymer ?
#
loop_
_entity_poly.entity_id
_entity_poly.type
_entity_poly.pdbx_seq_one_letter_code
_entity_poly.pdbx_strand_id
1 'polypeptide(L)'
;ALEGSLTIRYEQTLSKLNQFYKQRSKKNWAGAGDRNTIFFHQVVVKRRKRNTICSIKDENDMLHFKPSAITNTFVNYFRYIFSSPNHTADRPYMSAQWPIDSSDPTYSLPDKHEVLQILKDMKLNASPGPDGFNVEFYLAAWDWIGDEVTQLVINFYLSGVLPPHINDTNIALIPKKLVPQVPMDYRP
;
A
#
# COMPACT_ATOMS: atom_id res chain seq x y z
N ALA A 1 -2.74 -41.68 -18.18
CA ALA A 1 -3.62 -40.78 -17.41
C ALA A 1 -2.84 -39.94 -16.38
N LEU A 2 -2.02 -40.56 -15.52
CA LEU A 2 -1.24 -39.86 -14.48
C LEU A 2 -0.21 -38.87 -15.05
N GLU A 3 0.56 -39.28 -16.06
CA GLU A 3 1.60 -38.43 -16.68
C GLU A 3 1.01 -37.16 -17.31
N GLY A 4 -0.11 -37.27 -18.04
CA GLY A 4 -0.78 -36.09 -18.60
C GLY A 4 -1.23 -35.08 -17.53
N SER A 5 -1.73 -35.57 -16.39
CA SER A 5 -2.12 -34.70 -15.27
C SER A 5 -0.92 -34.02 -14.60
N LEU A 6 0.22 -34.71 -14.52
CA LEU A 6 1.47 -34.18 -13.97
C LEU A 6 2.05 -33.09 -14.88
N THR A 7 2.04 -33.29 -16.20
CA THR A 7 2.52 -32.29 -17.17
C THR A 7 1.68 -31.02 -17.12
N ILE A 8 0.35 -31.14 -17.06
CA ILE A 8 -0.56 -29.98 -16.92
C ILE A 8 -0.27 -29.22 -15.61
N ARG A 9 -0.13 -29.94 -14.48
CA ARG A 9 0.17 -29.32 -13.19
C ARG A 9 1.53 -28.63 -13.17
N TYR A 10 2.52 -29.22 -13.84
CA TYR A 10 3.85 -28.65 -14.02
C TYR A 10 3.80 -27.35 -14.84
N GLU A 11 3.10 -27.35 -15.97
CA GLU A 11 2.93 -26.15 -16.80
C GLU A 11 2.17 -25.03 -16.08
N GLN A 12 1.12 -25.37 -15.33
CA GLN A 12 0.40 -24.42 -14.48
C GLN A 12 1.33 -23.81 -13.40
N THR A 13 2.16 -24.63 -12.76
CA THR A 13 3.10 -24.18 -11.74
C THR A 13 4.16 -23.26 -12.33
N LEU A 14 4.70 -23.61 -13.50
CA LEU A 14 5.65 -22.77 -14.23
C LEU A 14 5.02 -21.45 -14.70
N SER A 15 3.76 -21.47 -15.14
CA SER A 15 3.03 -20.26 -15.52
C SER A 15 2.87 -19.31 -14.33
N LYS A 16 2.45 -19.84 -13.17
CA LYS A 16 2.37 -19.07 -11.92
C LYS A 16 3.72 -18.51 -11.49
N LEU A 17 4.78 -19.31 -11.57
CA LEU A 17 6.14 -18.89 -11.24
C LEU A 17 6.63 -17.75 -12.16
N ASN A 18 6.36 -17.87 -13.46
CA ASN A 18 6.69 -16.83 -14.43
C ASN A 18 5.92 -15.53 -14.18
N GLN A 19 4.62 -15.62 -13.89
CA GLN A 19 3.81 -14.45 -13.50
C GLN A 19 4.36 -13.79 -12.23
N PHE A 20 4.72 -14.59 -11.22
CA PHE A 20 5.32 -14.10 -9.98
C PHE A 20 6.64 -13.35 -10.23
N TYR A 21 7.57 -13.93 -11.00
CA TYR A 21 8.85 -13.27 -11.30
C TYR A 21 8.68 -12.06 -12.22
N LYS A 22 7.74 -12.10 -13.17
CA LYS A 22 7.39 -10.95 -14.02
C LYS A 22 6.91 -9.78 -13.15
N GLN A 23 5.97 -10.02 -12.25
CA GLN A 23 5.45 -9.01 -11.32
C GLN A 23 6.58 -8.41 -10.45
N ARG A 24 7.47 -9.26 -9.89
CA ARG A 24 8.60 -8.79 -9.06
C ARG A 24 9.67 -8.03 -9.83
N SER A 25 9.87 -8.35 -11.11
CA SER A 25 10.88 -7.69 -11.95
C SER A 25 10.49 -6.24 -12.33
N LYS A 26 9.18 -5.93 -12.34
CA LYS A 26 8.61 -4.64 -12.80
C LYS A 26 9.14 -4.19 -14.18
N LYS A 27 9.48 -5.13 -15.07
CA LYS A 27 9.89 -4.87 -16.45
C LYS A 27 8.80 -5.36 -17.41
N ASN A 28 8.16 -4.44 -18.12
CA ASN A 28 7.06 -4.74 -19.04
C ASN A 28 7.50 -5.26 -20.42
N TRP A 29 8.78 -5.10 -20.78
CA TRP A 29 9.28 -5.39 -22.13
C TRP A 29 9.55 -6.86 -22.42
N ALA A 30 9.52 -7.73 -21.41
CA ALA A 30 9.61 -9.17 -21.63
C ALA A 30 8.25 -9.72 -22.10
N GLY A 31 7.89 -9.35 -23.33
CA GLY A 31 6.79 -9.92 -24.07
C GLY A 31 7.22 -11.23 -24.72
N ALA A 32 6.52 -12.31 -24.38
CA ALA A 32 6.38 -13.59 -25.11
C ALA A 32 7.64 -14.37 -25.58
N GLY A 33 8.87 -13.88 -25.38
CA GLY A 33 10.04 -14.37 -26.13
C GLY A 33 10.84 -15.51 -25.52
N ASP A 34 10.96 -15.63 -24.20
CA ASP A 34 11.69 -16.76 -23.61
C ASP A 34 11.36 -16.95 -22.12
N ARG A 35 11.23 -18.21 -21.68
CA ARG A 35 11.00 -18.61 -20.28
C ARG A 35 12.29 -18.50 -19.47
N ASN A 36 12.99 -17.37 -19.57
CA ASN A 36 14.31 -17.16 -19.01
C ASN A 36 14.25 -16.75 -17.53
N THR A 37 13.88 -17.71 -16.67
CA THR A 37 13.77 -17.54 -15.21
C THR A 37 15.09 -17.08 -14.58
N ILE A 38 16.24 -17.44 -15.15
CA ILE A 38 17.58 -17.02 -14.69
C ILE A 38 17.76 -15.51 -14.85
N PHE A 39 17.39 -14.95 -16.02
CA PHE A 39 17.46 -13.50 -16.24
C PHE A 39 16.59 -12.74 -15.24
N PHE A 40 15.33 -13.15 -15.06
CA PHE A 40 14.44 -12.52 -14.07
C PHE A 40 14.98 -12.67 -12.64
N HIS A 41 15.54 -13.84 -12.30
CA HIS A 41 16.15 -14.07 -11.01
C HIS A 41 17.33 -13.14 -10.74
N GLN A 42 18.26 -12.99 -11.70
CA GLN A 42 19.39 -12.06 -11.58
C GLN A 42 18.93 -10.59 -11.46
N VAL A 43 17.91 -10.18 -12.23
CA VAL A 43 17.31 -8.85 -12.12
C VAL A 43 16.71 -8.63 -10.71
N VAL A 44 16.02 -9.63 -10.16
CA VAL A 44 15.48 -9.58 -8.80
C VAL A 44 16.58 -9.49 -7.77
N VAL A 45 17.67 -10.27 -7.89
CA VAL A 45 18.82 -10.21 -6.97
C VAL A 45 19.49 -8.84 -7.02
N LYS A 46 19.74 -8.28 -8.21
CA LYS A 46 20.30 -6.93 -8.37
C LYS A 46 19.39 -5.88 -7.73
N ARG A 47 18.08 -5.99 -7.92
CA ARG A 47 17.09 -5.08 -7.31
C ARG A 47 17.05 -5.23 -5.79
N ARG A 48 17.12 -6.46 -5.26
CA ARG A 48 17.20 -6.72 -3.82
C ARG A 48 18.43 -6.04 -3.23
N LYS A 49 19.62 -6.28 -3.79
CA LYS A 49 20.87 -5.64 -3.34
C LYS A 49 20.77 -4.11 -3.32
N ARG A 50 20.17 -3.50 -4.36
CA ARG A 50 19.98 -2.05 -4.44
C ARG A 50 18.95 -1.52 -3.43
N ASN A 51 17.94 -2.32 -3.09
CA ASN A 51 16.88 -1.94 -2.17
C ASN A 51 17.22 -2.25 -0.70
N THR A 52 18.25 -3.04 -0.43
CA THR A 52 18.75 -3.29 0.93
C THR A 52 19.42 -2.03 1.46
N ILE A 53 18.96 -1.55 2.60
CA ILE A 53 19.53 -0.39 3.29
C ILE A 53 20.56 -0.93 4.29
N CYS A 54 21.85 -0.72 4.02
CA CYS A 54 22.93 -1.20 4.88
C CYS A 54 23.23 -0.24 6.03
N SER A 55 22.98 1.06 5.84
CA SER A 55 23.23 2.09 6.84
C SER A 55 22.33 3.30 6.60
N ILE A 56 22.00 4.02 7.67
CA ILE A 56 21.30 5.30 7.60
C ILE A 56 21.94 6.27 8.59
N LYS A 57 21.96 7.56 8.23
CA LYS A 57 22.40 8.64 9.10
C LYS A 57 21.18 9.27 9.78
N ASP A 58 21.26 9.51 11.08
CA ASP A 58 20.21 10.19 11.84
C ASP A 58 20.37 11.73 11.83
N GLU A 59 19.52 12.41 12.60
CA GLU A 59 19.51 13.87 12.78
C GLU A 59 20.76 14.41 13.50
N ASN A 60 21.45 13.56 14.27
CA ASN A 60 22.67 13.90 15.01
C ASN A 60 23.93 13.52 14.23
N ASP A 61 23.81 13.30 12.92
CA ASP A 61 24.89 12.92 12.03
C ASP A 61 25.50 11.53 12.32
N MET A 62 24.85 10.71 13.15
CA MET A 62 25.33 9.37 13.56
C MET A 62 24.87 8.28 12.58
N LEU A 63 25.80 7.40 12.20
CA LEU A 63 25.53 6.28 11.29
C LEU A 63 25.07 5.02 12.04
N HIS A 64 23.91 4.51 11.64
CA HIS A 64 23.32 3.28 12.16
C HIS A 64 23.48 2.15 11.13
N PHE A 65 24.04 1.01 11.57
CA PHE A 65 24.21 -0.20 10.76
C PHE A 65 23.33 -1.37 11.20
N LYS A 66 22.84 -1.33 12.44
CA LYS A 66 21.98 -2.39 13.00
C LYS A 66 20.57 -2.25 12.41
N PRO A 67 19.93 -3.34 11.93
CA PRO A 67 18.59 -3.28 11.34
C PRO A 67 17.55 -2.62 12.25
N SER A 68 17.56 -2.93 13.55
CA SER A 68 16.65 -2.33 14.53
C SER A 68 16.84 -0.81 14.67
N ALA A 69 18.09 -0.35 14.67
CA ALA A 69 18.41 1.08 14.73
C ALA A 69 17.94 1.80 13.47
N ILE A 70 18.23 1.23 12.28
CA ILE A 70 17.76 1.76 10.99
C ILE A 70 16.22 1.89 10.98
N THR A 71 15.50 0.85 11.39
CA THR A 71 14.03 0.88 11.47
C THR A 71 13.54 1.98 12.39
N ASN A 72 14.10 2.10 13.60
CA ASN A 72 13.71 3.14 14.55
C ASN A 72 14.00 4.55 14.00
N THR A 73 15.12 4.78 13.31
CA THR A 73 15.43 6.06 12.67
C THR A 73 14.35 6.45 11.66
N PHE A 74 13.92 5.51 10.81
CA PHE A 74 12.84 5.77 9.85
C PHE A 74 11.50 6.02 10.51
N VAL A 75 11.11 5.19 11.49
CA VAL A 75 9.84 5.33 12.20
C VAL A 75 9.78 6.67 12.92
N ASN A 76 10.85 7.05 13.64
CA ASN A 76 10.90 8.33 14.36
C ASN A 76 10.83 9.52 13.40
N TYR A 77 11.61 9.49 12.31
CA TYR A 77 11.60 10.54 11.31
C TYR A 77 10.22 10.70 10.64
N PHE A 78 9.62 9.60 10.16
CA PHE A 78 8.32 9.67 9.49
C PHE A 78 7.19 10.00 10.46
N ARG A 79 7.23 9.47 11.68
CA ARG A 79 6.30 9.87 12.74
C ARG A 79 6.41 11.37 12.99
N TYR A 80 7.62 11.92 13.09
CA TYR A 80 7.81 13.36 13.30
C TYR A 80 7.20 14.20 12.17
N ILE A 81 7.50 13.90 10.89
CA ILE A 81 7.00 14.72 9.78
C ILE A 81 5.49 14.54 9.50
N PHE A 82 4.91 13.39 9.86
CA PHE A 82 3.47 13.13 9.70
C PHE A 82 2.65 13.46 10.96
N SER A 83 3.31 13.79 12.07
CA SER A 83 2.62 14.29 13.25
C SER A 83 2.47 15.80 13.15
N SER A 84 1.27 16.30 13.39
CA SER A 84 1.05 17.74 13.56
C SER A 84 1.50 18.15 14.99
N PRO A 85 2.19 19.30 15.16
CA PRO A 85 2.48 19.84 16.49
C PRO A 85 1.24 20.31 17.26
N ASN A 86 0.07 20.37 16.61
CA ASN A 86 -1.15 20.86 17.21
C ASN A 86 -1.82 19.81 18.10
N HIS A 87 -1.52 19.90 19.41
CA HIS A 87 -2.31 19.29 20.49
C HIS A 87 -3.65 20.00 20.75
N THR A 88 -4.06 20.96 19.92
CA THR A 88 -5.42 21.51 19.98
C THR A 88 -6.36 20.52 19.32
N ALA A 89 -6.79 19.56 20.12
CA ALA A 89 -7.84 18.61 19.85
C ALA A 89 -9.21 19.28 19.78
N ASP A 90 -9.37 20.28 18.93
CA ASP A 90 -10.68 20.41 18.30
C ASP A 90 -10.66 19.40 17.16
N ARG A 91 -11.38 18.29 17.38
CA ARG A 91 -11.79 17.43 16.27
C ARG A 91 -12.25 18.38 15.17
N PRO A 92 -11.73 18.29 13.94
CA PRO A 92 -12.30 19.09 12.87
C PRO A 92 -13.79 18.71 12.83
N TYR A 93 -14.65 19.68 13.16
CA TYR A 93 -16.06 19.68 12.81
C TYR A 93 -16.97 18.61 13.44
N MET A 94 -17.08 18.54 14.77
CA MET A 94 -18.32 17.99 15.39
C MET A 94 -19.26 19.06 15.95
N SER A 95 -18.79 20.30 16.15
CA SER A 95 -19.57 21.39 16.76
C SER A 95 -20.06 22.45 15.77
N ALA A 96 -19.50 22.51 14.56
CA ALA A 96 -20.06 23.36 13.51
C ALA A 96 -21.23 22.60 12.89
N GLN A 97 -22.44 23.15 13.04
CA GLN A 97 -23.58 22.73 12.22
C GLN A 97 -23.12 22.71 10.75
N TRP A 98 -23.45 21.64 10.04
CA TRP A 98 -23.33 21.55 8.58
C TRP A 98 -23.79 22.88 8.00
N PRO A 99 -23.03 23.52 7.08
CA PRO A 99 -23.52 24.73 6.46
C PRO A 99 -24.87 24.37 5.83
N ILE A 100 -25.95 24.97 6.35
CA ILE A 100 -27.33 24.57 6.06
C ILE A 100 -27.64 24.70 4.56
N ASP A 101 -26.80 25.43 3.82
CA ASP A 101 -26.88 25.68 2.37
C ASP A 101 -25.56 25.41 1.60
N SER A 102 -24.64 24.55 2.09
CA SER A 102 -23.47 24.21 1.25
C SER A 102 -23.88 23.31 0.09
N SER A 103 -23.71 23.79 -1.14
CA SER A 103 -23.75 22.99 -2.37
C SER A 103 -22.52 22.10 -2.56
N ASP A 104 -21.67 21.99 -1.54
CA ASP A 104 -20.43 21.23 -1.60
C ASP A 104 -20.73 19.73 -1.33
N PRO A 105 -20.55 18.86 -2.34
CA PRO A 105 -20.84 17.43 -2.24
C PRO A 105 -19.94 16.72 -1.22
N THR A 106 -18.85 17.35 -0.76
CA THR A 106 -18.00 16.81 0.32
C THR A 106 -18.79 16.56 1.61
N TYR A 107 -19.91 17.28 1.78
CA TYR A 107 -20.77 17.21 2.95
C TYR A 107 -22.06 16.39 2.71
N SER A 108 -22.19 15.62 1.63
CA SER A 108 -23.28 14.65 1.53
C SER A 108 -22.88 13.29 2.11
N LEU A 109 -23.83 12.61 2.74
CA LEU A 109 -23.65 11.22 3.15
C LEU A 109 -23.57 10.33 1.91
N PRO A 110 -22.50 9.56 1.72
CA PRO A 110 -22.34 8.75 0.53
C PRO A 110 -23.28 7.54 0.57
N ASP A 111 -23.85 7.20 -0.57
CA ASP A 111 -24.68 6.01 -0.72
C ASP A 111 -23.86 4.78 -1.13
N LYS A 112 -24.48 3.59 -1.10
CA LYS A 112 -23.82 2.33 -1.47
C LYS A 112 -23.32 2.34 -2.92
N HIS A 113 -24.03 3.01 -3.83
CA HIS A 113 -23.67 3.06 -5.24
C HIS A 113 -22.44 3.95 -5.46
N GLU A 114 -22.37 5.09 -4.78
CA GLU A 114 -21.24 6.01 -4.80
C GLU A 114 -19.97 5.34 -4.27
N VAL A 115 -20.04 4.65 -3.13
CA VAL A 115 -18.90 3.90 -2.57
C VAL A 115 -18.43 2.82 -3.55
N LEU A 116 -19.36 2.08 -4.17
CA LEU A 116 -19.01 1.08 -5.19
C LEU A 116 -18.36 1.72 -6.42
N GLN A 117 -18.87 2.86 -6.87
CA GLN A 117 -18.32 3.55 -8.04
C GLN A 117 -16.89 4.01 -7.78
N ILE A 118 -16.61 4.56 -6.60
CA ILE A 118 -15.26 4.91 -6.17
C ILE A 118 -14.34 3.69 -6.19
N LEU A 119 -14.80 2.53 -5.68
CA LEU A 119 -14.00 1.30 -5.72
C LEU A 119 -13.71 0.84 -7.15
N LYS A 120 -14.64 1.03 -8.09
CA LYS A 120 -14.43 0.70 -9.52
C LYS A 120 -13.43 1.63 -10.19
N ASP A 121 -13.41 2.90 -9.80
CA ASP A 121 -12.50 3.92 -10.35
C ASP A 121 -11.08 3.79 -9.76
N MET A 122 -10.93 3.11 -8.63
CA MET A 122 -9.65 2.79 -8.03
C MET A 122 -8.85 1.76 -8.84
N LYS A 123 -7.52 1.81 -8.69
CA LYS A 123 -6.61 0.86 -9.32
C LYS A 123 -6.71 -0.52 -8.65
N LEU A 124 -7.28 -1.50 -9.37
CA LEU A 124 -7.49 -2.88 -8.91
C LEU A 124 -6.26 -3.54 -8.26
N ASN A 125 -5.09 -3.39 -8.89
CA ASN A 125 -3.84 -4.01 -8.47
C ASN A 125 -2.93 -3.08 -7.64
N ALA A 126 -3.52 -2.11 -6.95
CA ALA A 126 -2.81 -1.32 -5.95
C ALA A 126 -2.24 -2.23 -4.84
N SER A 127 -1.16 -1.77 -4.21
CA SER A 127 -0.58 -2.48 -3.06
C SER A 127 -1.61 -2.51 -1.92
N PRO A 128 -1.84 -3.67 -1.30
CA PRO A 128 -2.76 -3.76 -0.16
C PRO A 128 -2.18 -3.08 1.09
N GLY A 129 -3.06 -2.78 2.04
CA GLY A 129 -2.68 -2.32 3.38
C GLY A 129 -2.07 -3.47 4.21
N PRO A 130 -1.88 -3.25 5.53
CA PRO A 130 -1.45 -4.29 6.46
C PRO A 130 -2.41 -5.49 6.55
N ASP A 131 -3.68 -5.29 6.18
CA ASP A 131 -4.75 -6.29 6.09
C ASP A 131 -4.55 -7.29 4.94
N GLY A 132 -3.75 -6.93 3.93
CA GLY A 132 -3.47 -7.77 2.77
C GLY A 132 -4.55 -7.76 1.69
N PHE A 133 -5.62 -6.97 1.83
CA PHE A 133 -6.70 -6.89 0.85
C PHE A 133 -6.50 -5.70 -0.10
N ASN A 134 -6.61 -5.97 -1.41
CA ASN A 134 -6.57 -4.94 -2.45
C ASN A 134 -8.00 -4.61 -2.93
N VAL A 135 -8.13 -3.59 -3.79
CA VAL A 135 -9.42 -3.15 -4.34
C VAL A 135 -10.15 -4.29 -5.06
N GLU A 136 -9.42 -5.17 -5.74
CA GLU A 136 -9.99 -6.33 -6.43
C GLU A 136 -10.74 -7.27 -5.47
N PHE A 137 -10.23 -7.48 -4.25
CA PHE A 137 -10.93 -8.23 -3.21
C PHE A 137 -12.26 -7.56 -2.84
N TYR A 138 -12.25 -6.25 -2.58
CA TYR A 138 -13.46 -5.51 -2.18
C TYR A 138 -14.53 -5.54 -3.26
N LEU A 139 -14.14 -5.45 -4.54
CA LEU A 139 -15.07 -5.58 -5.66
C LEU A 139 -15.62 -7.00 -5.81
N ALA A 140 -14.78 -8.03 -5.64
CA ALA A 140 -15.20 -9.42 -5.74
C ALA A 140 -16.11 -9.85 -4.57
N ALA A 141 -15.90 -9.28 -3.38
CA ALA A 141 -16.68 -9.59 -2.18
C ALA A 141 -17.84 -8.59 -1.94
N TRP A 142 -18.06 -7.60 -2.82
CA TRP A 142 -18.96 -6.48 -2.59
C TRP A 142 -20.39 -6.90 -2.23
N ASP A 143 -20.89 -7.96 -2.86
CA ASP A 143 -22.23 -8.50 -2.59
C ASP A 143 -22.39 -9.00 -1.15
N TRP A 144 -21.28 -9.32 -0.46
CA TRP A 144 -21.28 -9.84 0.91
C TRP A 144 -20.88 -8.82 1.96
N ILE A 145 -19.96 -7.90 1.63
CA ILE A 145 -19.40 -6.93 2.61
C ILE A 145 -19.80 -5.48 2.33
N GLY A 146 -20.48 -5.22 1.22
CA GLY A 146 -20.72 -3.85 0.74
C GLY A 146 -21.57 -3.04 1.70
N ASP A 147 -22.53 -3.68 2.38
CA ASP A 147 -23.37 -3.00 3.36
C ASP A 147 -22.56 -2.58 4.60
N GLU A 148 -21.71 -3.44 5.13
CA GLU A 148 -20.84 -3.15 6.27
C GLU A 148 -19.81 -2.07 5.94
N VAL A 149 -19.22 -2.12 4.74
CA VAL A 149 -18.27 -1.09 4.27
C VAL A 149 -18.97 0.25 4.12
N THR A 150 -20.16 0.31 3.52
CA THR A 150 -20.93 1.55 3.41
C THR A 150 -21.32 2.10 4.78
N GLN A 151 -21.76 1.24 5.71
CA GLN A 151 -22.08 1.66 7.09
C GLN A 151 -20.85 2.23 7.81
N LEU A 152 -19.67 1.65 7.61
CA LEU A 152 -18.42 2.16 8.17
C LEU A 152 -18.13 3.59 7.68
N VAL A 153 -18.30 3.84 6.37
CA VAL A 153 -18.10 5.18 5.79
C VAL A 153 -19.13 6.18 6.32
N ILE A 154 -20.41 5.80 6.35
CA ILE A 154 -21.49 6.64 6.90
C ILE A 154 -21.20 6.99 8.37
N ASN A 155 -20.81 5.99 9.18
CA ASN A 155 -20.47 6.19 10.59
C ASN A 155 -19.30 7.17 10.76
N PHE A 156 -18.31 7.13 9.88
CA PHE A 156 -17.22 8.10 9.90
C PHE A 156 -17.72 9.53 9.60
N TYR A 157 -18.59 9.70 8.59
CA TYR A 157 -19.18 11.02 8.28
C TYR A 157 -20.06 11.57 9.41
N LEU A 158 -20.75 10.72 10.16
CA LEU A 158 -21.61 11.13 11.27
C LEU A 158 -20.84 11.38 12.58
N SER A 159 -19.85 10.54 12.88
CA SER A 159 -19.16 10.55 14.18
C SER A 159 -17.78 11.21 14.15
N GLY A 160 -17.19 11.39 12.97
CA GLY A 160 -15.79 11.80 12.80
C GLY A 160 -14.78 10.81 13.39
N VAL A 161 -15.22 9.59 13.76
CA VAL A 161 -14.38 8.58 14.42
C VAL A 161 -14.17 7.41 13.46
N LEU A 162 -12.90 7.03 13.29
CA LEU A 162 -12.51 5.82 12.58
C LEU A 162 -12.24 4.69 13.59
N PRO A 163 -12.60 3.43 13.25
CA PRO A 163 -12.19 2.28 14.04
C PRO A 163 -10.67 2.22 14.23
N PRO A 164 -10.17 1.70 15.36
CA PRO A 164 -8.74 1.51 15.56
C PRO A 164 -8.17 0.59 14.47
N HIS A 165 -6.90 0.79 14.13
CA HIS A 165 -6.15 0.03 13.13
C HIS A 165 -6.55 0.23 11.66
N ILE A 166 -7.66 0.91 11.35
CA ILE A 166 -8.08 1.11 9.95
C ILE A 166 -7.13 2.00 9.15
N ASN A 167 -6.44 2.91 9.84
CA ASN A 167 -5.43 3.81 9.27
C ASN A 167 -4.00 3.30 9.46
N ASP A 168 -3.82 2.07 9.93
CA ASP A 168 -2.48 1.49 10.03
C ASP A 168 -1.89 1.36 8.62
N THR A 169 -0.67 1.86 8.45
CA THR A 169 -0.01 1.90 7.15
C THR A 169 1.39 1.30 7.22
N ASN A 170 1.80 0.65 6.13
CA ASN A 170 3.15 0.15 5.98
C ASN A 170 4.02 1.22 5.33
N ILE A 171 5.11 1.61 5.99
CA ILE A 171 6.09 2.54 5.42
C ILE A 171 6.87 1.82 4.31
N ALA A 172 6.67 2.25 3.07
CA ALA A 172 7.31 1.68 1.90
C ALA A 172 8.50 2.55 1.47
N LEU A 173 9.71 2.20 1.94
CA LEU A 173 10.92 2.98 1.67
C LEU A 173 11.34 2.94 0.19
N ILE A 174 11.00 4.00 -0.56
CA ILE A 174 11.38 4.16 -1.97
C ILE A 174 12.49 5.22 -2.09
N PRO A 175 13.72 4.87 -2.52
CA PRO A 175 14.80 5.84 -2.70
C PRO A 175 14.45 6.93 -3.73
N LYS A 176 14.66 8.20 -3.38
CA LYS A 176 14.53 9.37 -4.27
C LYS A 176 15.78 9.59 -5.12
N LYS A 177 16.95 9.17 -4.64
CA LYS A 177 18.26 9.33 -5.30
C LYS A 177 19.04 8.02 -5.31
N LEU A 178 20.12 7.97 -6.09
CA LEU A 178 20.93 6.75 -6.29
C LEU A 178 21.61 6.26 -5.01
N VAL A 179 22.10 7.21 -4.20
CA VAL A 179 22.82 6.93 -2.95
C VAL A 179 22.09 7.64 -1.81
N PRO A 180 21.01 7.04 -1.28
CA PRO A 180 20.32 7.58 -0.12
C PRO A 180 21.18 7.40 1.15
N GLN A 181 21.21 8.42 2.00
CA GLN A 181 22.03 8.45 3.23
C GLN A 181 21.21 8.84 4.46
N VAL A 182 20.16 9.64 4.29
CA VAL A 182 19.27 10.11 5.37
C VAL A 182 17.82 9.70 5.11
N PRO A 183 16.94 9.62 6.13
CA PRO A 183 15.53 9.25 5.95
C PRO A 183 14.78 10.09 4.92
N MET A 184 15.09 11.39 4.84
CA MET A 184 14.52 12.31 3.85
C MET A 184 14.74 11.89 2.39
N ASP A 185 15.80 11.11 2.12
CA ASP A 185 16.10 10.57 0.79
C ASP A 185 15.15 9.46 0.35
N TYR A 186 14.24 9.03 1.23
CA TYR A 186 13.22 8.05 0.93
C TYR A 186 11.85 8.70 0.87
N ARG A 187 11.00 8.17 0.00
CA ARG A 187 9.55 8.37 0.09
C ARG A 187 9.01 7.28 1.03
N PRO A 188 8.19 7.65 2.03
CA PRO A 188 7.46 6.68 2.84
C PRO A 188 6.35 6.00 2.04
#